data_AF-W9VWU1-F1
#
_entry.id   AF-W9VWU1-F1
#
_cell.length_a   1.000
_cell.length_b   1.000
_cell.length_c   1.000
_cell.angle_alpha   90.00
_cell.angle_beta   90.00
_cell.angle_gamma   90.00
#
_symmetry.space_group_name_H-M   'P 1'
#
loop_
_entity.id
_entity.type
_entity.pdbx_description
1 polymer ?
#
loop_
_entity_poly.entity_id
_entity_poly.type
_entity_poly.pdbx_seq_one_letter_code
_entity_poly.pdbx_strand_id
1 'polypeptide(L)' 'MFDGPVMTEEDARLAYGEQRINLIGMLHGQVVHLTYTERGDDLHIISLRKASSHETRQFARWVSSHP' A
#
# COMPACT_ATOMS: atom_id res chain seq x y z
N MET A 1 4.58 1.20 12.00
CA MET A 1 5.27 0.00 11.45
C MET A 1 4.20 -1.01 11.06
N PHE A 2 4.33 -1.70 9.93
CA PHE A 2 3.38 -2.75 9.51
C PHE A 2 3.69 -4.08 10.18
N ASP A 3 2.68 -4.94 10.32
CA ASP A 3 2.75 -6.23 11.04
C ASP A 3 3.22 -7.38 10.13
N GLY A 4 4.10 -7.11 9.17
CA GLY A 4 4.58 -8.11 8.21
C GLY A 4 4.97 -7.53 6.86
N PRO A 5 5.02 -8.37 5.80
CA PRO A 5 5.37 -7.93 4.46
C PRO A 5 4.33 -6.95 3.91
N VAL A 6 4.77 -6.11 2.99
CA VAL A 6 3.93 -5.12 2.31
C VAL A 6 4.09 -5.28 0.81
N MET A 7 2.98 -5.21 0.09
CA MET A 7 2.96 -5.18 -1.37
C MET A 7 2.95 -3.72 -1.80
N THR A 8 3.92 -3.29 -2.61
CA THR A 8 4.02 -1.92 -3.11
C THR A 8 3.96 -1.88 -4.63
N GLU A 9 3.23 -0.92 -5.17
CA GLU A 9 3.15 -0.65 -6.60
C GLU A 9 3.11 0.86 -6.85
N GLU A 10 3.68 1.32 -7.96
CA GLU A 10 3.56 2.72 -8.38
C GLU A 10 2.15 2.99 -8.92
N ASP A 11 1.51 4.07 -8.45
CA ASP A 11 0.23 4.54 -8.96
C ASP A 11 0.42 5.35 -10.25
N ALA A 12 0.65 4.63 -11.33
CA ALA A 12 0.84 5.19 -12.67
C ALA A 12 -0.48 5.48 -13.42
N ARG A 13 -1.63 5.52 -12.72
CA ARG A 13 -2.94 5.71 -13.38
C ARG A 13 -3.12 7.11 -13.99
N LEU A 14 -2.47 8.12 -13.42
CA LEU A 14 -2.50 9.50 -13.90
C LEU A 14 -1.12 10.14 -13.69
N ALA A 15 -0.80 11.15 -14.50
CA ALA A 15 0.37 12.00 -14.31
C ALA A 15 0.08 13.04 -13.21
N TYR A 16 0.14 12.63 -11.94
CA TYR A 16 -0.16 13.48 -10.78
C TYR A 16 0.87 14.60 -10.52
N GLY A 17 1.96 14.66 -11.27
CA GLY A 17 3.07 15.61 -11.06
C GLY A 17 3.99 15.25 -9.89
N GLU A 18 3.68 14.17 -9.16
CA GLU A 18 4.47 13.59 -8.08
C GLU A 18 4.40 12.06 -8.17
N GLN A 19 5.44 11.36 -7.73
CA GLN A 19 5.42 9.89 -7.67
C GLN A 19 4.51 9.46 -6.53
N ARG A 20 3.55 8.58 -6.83
CA ARG A 20 2.63 8.01 -5.85
C ARG A 20 2.84 6.52 -5.75
N ILE A 21 2.91 6.02 -4.52
CA ILE A 21 3.07 4.61 -4.23
C ILE A 21 1.82 4.12 -3.51
N ASN A 22 1.21 3.07 -4.05
CA ASN A 22 0.20 2.29 -3.36
C ASN A 22 0.89 1.16 -2.60
N LEU A 23 0.52 1.01 -1.33
CA LEU A 23 1.00 -0.01 -0.43
C LEU A 23 -0.20 -0.75 0.15
N ILE A 24 -0.17 -2.07 0.09
CA ILE A 24 -1.13 -2.93 0.78
C ILE A 24 -0.38 -3.78 1.81
N GLY A 25 -0.83 -3.75 3.06
CA GLY A 25 -0.14 -4.40 4.16
C GLY A 25 -1.04 -4.66 5.37
N MET A 26 -0.56 -5.49 6.30
CA MET A 26 -1.22 -5.73 7.58
C MET A 26 -0.82 -4.66 8.59
N LEU A 27 -1.80 -4.00 9.21
CA LEU A 27 -1.60 -3.00 10.24
C LEU A 27 -2.64 -3.18 11.36
N HIS A 28 -2.17 -3.43 12.57
CA HIS A 28 -2.99 -3.71 13.75
C HIS A 28 -4.05 -4.79 13.50
N GLY A 29 -3.65 -5.88 12.83
CA GLY A 29 -4.54 -6.99 12.49
C GLY A 29 -5.56 -6.71 11.38
N GLN A 30 -5.43 -5.59 10.65
CA GLN A 30 -6.26 -5.26 9.51
C GLN A 30 -5.43 -5.07 8.23
N VAL A 31 -5.92 -5.58 7.10
CA VAL A 31 -5.31 -5.26 5.80
C VAL A 31 -5.75 -3.84 5.39
N VAL A 32 -4.78 -2.98 5.15
CA VAL A 32 -4.98 -1.58 4.77
C VAL A 32 -4.38 -1.31 3.39
N HIS A 33 -4.93 -0.32 2.70
CA HIS A 33 -4.37 0.28 1.51
C HIS A 33 -3.93 1.70 1.87
N LEU A 34 -2.64 1.96 1.72
CA LEU A 34 -1.98 3.25 1.89
C LEU A 34 -1.56 3.79 0.52
N THR A 35 -1.92 5.03 0.19
CA THR A 35 -1.34 5.76 -0.93
C THR A 35 -0.52 6.91 -0.35
N TYR A 36 0.74 7.01 -0.75
CA TYR A 36 1.65 8.05 -0.27
C TYR A 36 2.56 8.55 -1.40
N THR A 37 3.22 9.68 -1.13
CA THR A 37 4.29 10.23 -1.97
C THR A 37 5.49 10.54 -1.08
N GLU A 38 6.68 10.32 -1.61
CA GLU A 38 7.96 10.66 -0.97
C GLU A 38 8.36 12.07 -1.40
N ARG A 39 8.64 12.94 -0.44
CA ARG A 39 9.07 14.33 -0.66
C ARG A 39 10.35 14.61 0.11
N GLY A 40 11.49 14.27 -0.50
CA GLY A 40 12.78 14.32 0.17
C GLY A 40 12.80 13.31 1.32
N ASP A 41 13.07 13.78 2.54
CA ASP A 41 13.08 12.94 3.75
C ASP A 41 11.69 12.75 4.38
N ASP A 42 10.65 13.40 3.83
CA ASP A 42 9.28 13.34 4.35
C ASP A 42 8.40 12.37 3.55
N LEU A 43 7.52 11.67 4.28
CA LEU A 43 6.44 10.86 3.71
C LEU A 43 5.10 11.61 3.83
N HIS A 44 4.48 11.92 2.70
CA HIS A 44 3.14 12.51 2.69
C HIS A 44 2.09 11.44 2.39
N ILE A 45 1.28 11.12 3.40
CA ILE A 45 0.16 10.19 3.28
C ILE A 45 -1.00 10.89 2.58
N ILE A 46 -1.38 10.38 1.41
CA ILE A 46 -2.51 10.87 0.60
C ILE A 46 -3.80 10.18 1.04
N SER A 47 -3.75 8.86 1.31
CA SER A 47 -4.89 8.06 1.74
C SER A 47 -4.45 6.88 2.57
N LEU A 48 -5.09 6.65 3.71
CA LEU A 48 -5.00 5.40 4.46
C LEU A 48 -6.40 4.88 4.72
N ARG A 49 -6.70 3.67 4.24
CA ARG A 49 -8.03 3.07 4.38
C ARG A 49 -7.94 1.57 4.60
N LYS A 50 -9.00 0.99 5.15
CA LYS A 50 -9.18 -0.46 5.11
C LYS A 50 -9.19 -0.93 3.66
N ALA A 51 -8.42 -1.97 3.36
CA ALA A 51 -8.45 -2.59 2.05
C ALA A 51 -9.83 -3.21 1.78
N SER A 52 -10.30 -3.09 0.55
CA SER A 52 -11.48 -3.79 0.09
C SER A 52 -11.32 -5.32 0.18
N SER A 53 -12.42 -6.05 0.13
CA SER A 53 -12.38 -7.52 0.11
C SER A 53 -11.60 -8.06 -1.11
N HIS A 54 -11.58 -7.33 -2.23
CA HIS A 54 -10.79 -7.73 -3.41
C HIS A 54 -9.29 -7.56 -3.16
N GLU A 55 -8.88 -6.38 -2.70
CA GLU A 55 -7.48 -6.05 -2.34
C GLU A 55 -6.95 -6.98 -1.25
N THR A 56 -7.76 -7.28 -0.23
CA THR A 56 -7.40 -8.22 0.85
C THR A 56 -7.08 -9.61 0.30
N ARG A 57 -7.90 -10.12 -0.63
CA ARG A 57 -7.66 -11.42 -1.28
C ARG A 57 -6.43 -11.40 -2.18
N GLN A 58 -6.17 -10.30 -2.87
CA GLN A 58 -4.97 -10.12 -3.68
C GLN A 58 -3.72 -10.16 -2.81
N PHE A 59 -3.71 -9.39 -1.71
CA PHE A 59 -2.62 -9.36 -0.75
C PHE A 59 -2.38 -10.75 -0.14
N ALA A 60 -3.43 -11.46 0.29
CA ALA A 60 -3.28 -12.81 0.82
C ALA A 60 -2.63 -13.78 -0.18
N ARG A 61 -3.02 -13.73 -1.47
CA ARG A 61 -2.38 -14.54 -2.50
C ARG A 61 -0.91 -14.15 -2.73
N TRP A 62 -0.62 -12.86 -2.75
CA TRP A 62 0.73 -12.34 -2.95
C TRP A 62 1.67 -12.75 -1.81
N VAL A 63 1.20 -12.68 -0.55
CA VAL A 63 1.96 -13.16 0.62
C VAL A 63 2.24 -14.65 0.51
N SER A 64 1.25 -15.47 0.12
CA SER A 64 1.47 -16.92 -0.03
C SER A 64 2.49 -17.29 -1.12
N SER A 65 2.76 -16.40 -2.09
CA SER A 65 3.76 -16.62 -3.13
C SER A 65 5.14 -16.00 -2.83
N HIS A 66 5.27 -15.24 -1.74
CA HIS A 66 6.51 -14.57 -1.31
C HIS A 66 6.71 -14.78 0.20
N PRO A 67 7.18 -15.96 0.63
CA PRO A 67 7.41 -16.28 2.04
C PRO A 67 8.62 -15.55 2.63
#